data_AF-A0A4R4WP55-F1
#
_entry.id   AF-A0A4R4WP55-F1
#
_cell.length_a   1.000
_cell.length_b   1.000
_cell.length_c   1.000
_cell.angle_alpha   90.00
_cell.angle_beta   90.00
_cell.angle_gamma   90.00
#
_symmetry.space_group_name_H-M   'P 1'
#
loop_
_entity.id
_entity.type
_entity.pdbx_description
1 polymer ?
#
loop_
_entity_poly.entity_id
_entity_poly.type
_entity_poly.pdbx_seq_one_letter_code
_entity_poly.pdbx_strand_id
1 'polypeptide(L)'
;MPRRSAPRALEERARIRWLRAVEAHLSSRGRCIALIAYYGGARISEVVRLDVEDVQMSARKGRLRLYGKGGKFREVDIHPRLRTELQLRLDERPDWPHAGDHRALFLNARGGRLTARAAGGILAEIARMAGLDDATTAHILRHTLAPRWFAVGPTWSLSPRSSDSWPVYPYLGSGPETREPHSDSVNQ
;
A
#
# COMPACT_ATOMS: atom_id res chain seq x y z
N MET A 1 13.81 -22.11 -31.81
CA MET A 1 13.11 -22.10 -30.51
C MET A 1 13.34 -20.75 -29.86
N PRO A 2 12.34 -19.84 -29.74
CA PRO A 2 12.59 -18.58 -29.06
C PRO A 2 12.79 -18.86 -27.57
N ARG A 3 13.85 -18.28 -26.99
CA ARG A 3 14.14 -18.35 -25.55
C ARG A 3 12.93 -17.77 -24.82
N ARG A 4 12.35 -18.52 -23.88
CA ARG A 4 11.34 -17.99 -22.95
C ARG A 4 12.02 -16.91 -22.10
N SER A 5 11.87 -15.65 -22.52
CA SER A 5 12.32 -14.49 -21.77
C SER A 5 11.69 -14.51 -20.37
N ALA A 6 12.48 -14.20 -19.35
CA ALA A 6 11.98 -14.03 -17.99
C ALA A 6 10.76 -13.08 -18.01
N PRO A 7 9.69 -13.37 -17.26
CA PRO A 7 8.45 -12.60 -17.33
C PRO A 7 8.76 -11.13 -16.98
N ARG A 8 8.38 -10.22 -17.88
CA ARG A 8 8.51 -8.77 -17.69
C ARG A 8 7.89 -8.43 -16.34
N ALA A 9 8.63 -7.74 -15.47
CA ALA A 9 8.03 -6.93 -14.41
C ALA A 9 6.82 -6.19 -15.01
N LEU A 10 5.70 -6.13 -14.28
CA LEU A 10 4.42 -5.63 -14.81
C LEU A 10 4.62 -4.51 -15.81
N GLU A 11 3.94 -4.61 -16.95
CA GLU A 11 3.88 -3.49 -17.86
C GLU A 11 3.39 -2.25 -17.10
N GLU A 12 4.17 -1.16 -17.14
CA GLU A 12 3.95 0.07 -16.36
C GLU A 12 2.47 0.54 -16.39
N ARG A 13 1.83 0.35 -17.54
CA ARG A 13 0.43 0.65 -17.77
C ARG A 13 -0.53 -0.16 -16.90
N ALA A 14 -0.29 -1.46 -16.72
CA ALA A 14 -1.10 -2.33 -15.87
C ALA A 14 -1.00 -1.91 -14.40
N ARG A 15 0.20 -1.53 -13.95
CA ARG A 15 0.44 -1.00 -12.60
C ARG A 15 -0.32 0.29 -12.34
N ILE A 16 -0.26 1.24 -13.27
CA ILE A 16 -1.01 2.51 -13.15
C ILE A 16 -2.51 2.25 -13.11
N ARG A 17 -3.05 1.39 -14.00
CA ARG A 17 -4.47 1.01 -13.96
C ARG A 17 -4.87 0.38 -12.63
N TRP A 18 -4.05 -0.52 -12.10
CA TRP A 18 -4.30 -1.16 -10.82
C TRP A 18 -4.32 -0.16 -9.66
N LEU A 19 -3.33 0.74 -9.57
CA LEU A 19 -3.30 1.76 -8.51
C LEU A 19 -4.50 2.72 -8.59
N ARG A 20 -4.96 3.06 -9.79
CA ARG A 20 -6.21 3.84 -9.98
C ARG A 20 -7.45 3.05 -9.54
N ALA A 21 -7.52 1.76 -9.85
CA ALA A 21 -8.62 0.91 -9.39
C ALA A 21 -8.65 0.75 -7.87
N VAL A 22 -7.48 0.68 -7.23
CA VAL A 22 -7.37 0.73 -5.76
C VAL A 22 -7.94 2.05 -5.24
N GLU A 23 -7.55 3.20 -5.82
CA GLU A 23 -8.08 4.51 -5.41
C GLU A 23 -9.60 4.61 -5.49
N ALA A 24 -10.16 4.09 -6.58
CA ALA A 24 -11.59 4.10 -6.83
C ALA A 24 -12.36 3.10 -5.93
N HIS A 25 -11.67 2.23 -5.20
CA HIS A 25 -12.31 1.26 -4.33
C HIS A 25 -12.90 1.94 -3.09
N LEU A 26 -14.22 1.86 -2.93
CA LEU A 26 -14.99 2.62 -1.93
C LEU A 26 -14.46 2.41 -0.48
N SER A 27 -14.20 1.15 -0.11
CA SER A 27 -13.79 0.82 1.26
C SER A 27 -12.30 1.06 1.51
N SER A 28 -11.98 1.84 2.56
CA SER A 28 -10.62 2.03 3.09
C SER A 28 -9.94 0.70 3.44
N ARG A 29 -10.71 -0.27 3.95
CA ARG A 29 -10.26 -1.65 4.22
C ARG A 29 -9.72 -2.30 2.96
N GLY A 30 -10.45 -2.20 1.85
CA GLY A 30 -10.02 -2.79 0.58
C GLY A 30 -8.78 -2.10 0.02
N ARG A 31 -8.74 -0.77 0.10
CA ARG A 31 -7.57 0.05 -0.25
C ARG A 31 -6.32 -0.37 0.54
N CYS A 32 -6.43 -0.46 1.86
CA CYS A 32 -5.34 -0.90 2.73
C CYS A 32 -4.85 -2.32 2.38
N ILE A 33 -5.76 -3.29 2.24
CA ILE A 33 -5.39 -4.68 1.93
C ILE A 33 -4.58 -4.74 0.63
N ALA A 34 -5.05 -4.03 -0.41
CA ALA A 34 -4.36 -3.94 -1.69
C ALA A 34 -2.98 -3.29 -1.56
N LEU A 35 -2.91 -2.11 -0.94
CA LEU A 35 -1.67 -1.36 -0.81
C LEU A 35 -0.62 -2.05 0.08
N ILE A 36 -1.03 -2.74 1.15
CA ILE A 36 -0.10 -3.51 1.99
C ILE A 36 0.46 -4.70 1.21
N ALA A 37 -0.39 -5.43 0.47
CA ALA A 37 0.07 -6.53 -0.36
C ALA A 37 1.06 -6.03 -1.43
N TYR A 38 0.77 -4.87 -2.02
CA TYR A 38 1.56 -4.26 -3.08
C TYR A 38 2.87 -3.62 -2.60
N TYR A 39 2.83 -2.62 -1.72
CA TYR A 39 4.03 -1.92 -1.22
C TYR A 39 4.82 -2.78 -0.22
N GLY A 40 4.12 -3.54 0.61
CA GLY A 40 4.73 -4.37 1.66
C GLY A 40 5.21 -5.74 1.18
N GLY A 41 4.87 -6.13 -0.06
CA GLY A 41 5.10 -7.49 -0.56
C GLY A 41 4.49 -8.56 0.35
N ALA A 42 3.42 -8.21 1.06
CA ALA A 42 2.82 -9.06 2.08
C ALA A 42 1.97 -10.15 1.44
N ARG A 43 2.08 -11.39 1.94
CA ARG A 43 1.11 -12.42 1.56
C ARG A 43 -0.25 -12.06 2.13
N ILE A 44 -1.34 -12.41 1.44
CA ILE A 44 -2.72 -12.16 1.93
C ILE A 44 -2.90 -12.70 3.36
N SER A 45 -2.34 -13.87 3.67
CA SER A 45 -2.36 -14.45 5.02
C SER A 45 -1.63 -13.61 6.08
N GLU A 46 -0.58 -12.89 5.69
CA GLU A 46 0.15 -11.95 6.56
C GLU A 46 -0.69 -10.67 6.75
N VAL A 47 -1.29 -10.16 5.67
CA VAL A 47 -2.15 -8.96 5.70
C VAL A 47 -3.34 -9.14 6.63
N VAL A 48 -4.08 -10.24 6.50
CA VAL A 48 -5.26 -10.47 7.36
C VAL A 48 -4.91 -10.78 8.81
N ARG A 49 -3.64 -11.13 9.09
CA ARG A 49 -3.14 -11.40 10.44
C ARG A 49 -2.72 -10.13 11.19
N LEU A 50 -2.54 -9.01 10.52
CA LEU A 50 -2.17 -7.75 11.14
C LEU A 50 -3.12 -7.37 12.27
N ASP A 51 -2.54 -6.96 13.39
CA ASP A 51 -3.21 -6.28 14.48
C ASP A 51 -2.97 -4.78 14.43
N VAL A 52 -3.76 -4.02 15.18
CA VAL A 52 -3.61 -2.56 15.26
C VAL A 52 -2.22 -2.19 15.79
N GLU A 53 -1.65 -2.95 16.73
CA GLU A 53 -0.32 -2.64 17.29
C GLU A 53 0.84 -2.95 16.35
N ASP A 54 0.60 -3.67 15.26
CA ASP A 54 1.59 -3.95 14.23
C ASP A 54 1.84 -2.74 13.32
N VAL A 55 0.98 -1.72 13.43
CA VAL A 55 1.02 -0.49 12.66
C VAL A 55 1.62 0.62 13.53
N GLN A 56 2.85 1.01 13.24
CA GLN A 56 3.51 2.11 13.94
C GLN A 56 3.65 3.27 12.98
N MET A 57 2.94 4.37 13.21
CA MET A 57 3.01 5.53 12.32
C MET A 57 2.99 6.86 13.04
N SER A 58 3.60 7.85 12.39
CA SER A 58 3.52 9.27 12.70
C SER A 58 3.14 10.03 11.44
N ALA A 59 3.01 11.35 11.54
CA ALA A 59 2.70 12.21 10.39
C ALA A 59 3.72 12.12 9.23
N ARG A 60 4.94 11.63 9.48
CA ARG A 60 6.02 11.60 8.45
C ARG A 60 6.63 10.23 8.19
N LYS A 61 6.52 9.29 9.13
CA LYS A 61 7.15 7.95 9.03
C LYS A 61 6.14 6.89 9.45
N GLY A 62 6.32 5.68 8.96
CA GLY A 62 5.56 4.54 9.46
C GLY A 62 6.25 3.22 9.16
N ARG A 63 6.06 2.24 10.03
CA ARG A 63 6.55 0.87 9.88
C ARG A 63 5.40 -0.11 10.15
N LEU A 64 5.42 -1.21 9.40
CA LEU A 64 4.48 -2.30 9.52
C LEU A 64 5.22 -3.59 9.88
N ARG A 65 4.73 -4.32 10.88
CA ARG A 65 5.27 -5.62 11.27
C ARG A 65 4.53 -6.75 10.56
N LEU A 66 5.22 -7.44 9.66
CA LEU A 66 4.65 -8.57 8.91
C LEU A 66 5.19 -9.89 9.42
N TYR A 67 4.32 -10.71 10.00
CA TYR A 67 4.67 -12.03 10.56
C TYR A 67 4.69 -13.11 9.49
N GLY A 68 5.85 -13.70 9.25
CA GLY A 68 6.04 -14.85 8.37
C GLY A 68 5.85 -16.20 9.07
N LYS A 69 6.19 -17.27 8.35
CA LYS A 69 6.18 -18.64 8.89
C LYS A 69 7.18 -18.76 10.05
N GLY A 70 6.75 -19.41 11.13
CA GLY A 70 7.60 -19.63 12.32
C GLY A 70 7.65 -18.45 13.30
N GLY A 71 6.72 -17.50 13.20
CA GLY A 71 6.59 -16.40 14.18
C GLY A 71 7.60 -15.26 14.01
N LYS A 72 8.55 -15.40 13.08
CA LYS A 72 9.49 -14.32 12.72
C LYS A 72 8.74 -13.21 12.00
N PHE A 73 9.01 -11.97 12.37
CA PHE A 73 8.47 -10.81 11.66
C PHE A 73 9.57 -10.07 10.89
N ARG A 74 9.15 -9.30 9.89
CA ARG A 74 9.96 -8.28 9.22
C ARG A 74 9.27 -6.93 9.39
N GLU A 75 10.05 -5.87 9.53
CA GLU A 75 9.51 -4.51 9.48
C GLU A 75 9.60 -3.99 8.04
N VAL A 76 8.54 -3.33 7.58
CA VAL A 76 8.50 -2.71 6.26
C VAL A 76 8.06 -1.26 6.42
N ASP A 77 8.77 -0.34 5.77
CA ASP A 77 8.40 1.07 5.77
C ASP A 77 7.08 1.28 5.02
N ILE A 78 6.23 2.13 5.59
CA ILE A 78 4.91 2.42 5.05
C ILE A 78 5.03 3.52 4.00
N HIS A 79 4.65 3.20 2.76
CA HIS A 79 4.57 4.18 1.67
C HIS A 79 3.59 5.32 2.03
N PRO A 80 3.85 6.59 1.69
CA PRO A 80 2.99 7.72 2.06
C PRO A 80 1.51 7.52 1.71
N ARG A 81 1.22 6.97 0.54
CA ARG A 81 -0.15 6.61 0.12
C ARG A 81 -0.81 5.58 1.04
N LEU A 82 -0.08 4.53 1.40
CA LEU A 82 -0.59 3.51 2.32
C LEU A 82 -0.82 4.09 3.72
N ARG A 83 0.02 5.05 4.16
CA ARG A 83 -0.14 5.72 5.44
C ARG A 83 -1.46 6.48 5.54
N THR A 84 -1.83 7.23 4.50
CA THR A 84 -3.13 7.94 4.46
C THR A 84 -4.30 6.97 4.58
N GLU A 85 -4.26 5.87 3.83
CA GLU A 85 -5.31 4.84 3.86
C GLU A 85 -5.38 4.12 5.20
N LEU A 86 -4.24 3.80 5.79
CA LEU A 86 -4.17 3.18 7.11
C LEU A 86 -4.68 4.11 8.20
N GLN A 87 -4.37 5.41 8.13
CA GLN A 87 -4.92 6.39 9.08
C GLN A 87 -6.45 6.41 9.00
N LEU A 88 -7.01 6.57 7.80
CA LEU A 88 -8.46 6.51 7.58
C LEU A 88 -9.05 5.19 8.13
N ARG A 89 -8.39 4.07 7.88
CA ARG A 89 -8.84 2.77 8.37
C ARG A 89 -8.81 2.67 9.89
N LEU A 90 -7.80 3.24 10.55
CA LEU A 90 -7.69 3.29 12.01
C LEU A 90 -8.75 4.21 12.62
N ASP A 91 -9.09 5.29 11.94
CA ASP A 91 -10.13 6.23 12.36
C ASP A 91 -11.54 5.64 12.20
N GLU A 92 -11.82 4.90 11.12
CA GLU A 92 -13.10 4.21 10.87
C GLU A 92 -13.26 2.91 11.67
N ARG A 93 -12.18 2.39 12.26
CA ARG A 93 -12.18 1.09 12.94
C ARG A 93 -13.07 1.06 14.19
N PRO A 94 -13.00 2.02 15.13
CA PRO A 94 -13.76 1.98 16.37
C PRO A 94 -15.27 1.91 16.13
N ASP A 95 -15.76 2.50 15.04
CA ASP A 95 -17.17 2.48 14.65
C ASP A 95 -17.63 1.14 14.06
N TRP A 96 -16.71 0.20 13.84
CA TRP A 96 -17.03 -1.11 13.30
C TRP A 96 -17.63 -2.02 14.39
N PRO A 97 -18.68 -2.81 14.07
CA PRO A 97 -19.30 -3.71 15.04
C PRO A 97 -18.27 -4.63 15.72
N HIS A 98 -18.31 -4.69 17.06
CA HIS A 98 -17.43 -5.51 17.91
C HIS A 98 -15.93 -5.20 17.73
N ALA A 99 -15.56 -4.00 17.28
CA ALA A 99 -14.16 -3.64 17.08
C ALA A 99 -13.33 -3.69 18.37
N GLY A 100 -13.93 -3.37 19.52
CA GLY A 100 -13.28 -3.42 20.83
C GLY A 100 -12.92 -4.83 21.29
N ASP A 101 -13.59 -5.86 20.77
CA ASP A 101 -13.41 -7.26 21.18
C ASP A 101 -12.22 -7.93 20.46
N HIS A 102 -11.64 -7.25 19.47
CA HIS A 102 -10.59 -7.80 18.62
C HIS A 102 -9.47 -6.80 18.34
N ARG A 103 -8.23 -7.30 18.33
CA ARG A 103 -7.04 -6.50 17.97
C ARG A 103 -6.77 -6.44 16.45
N ALA A 104 -7.43 -7.30 15.68
CA ALA A 104 -7.21 -7.48 14.25
C ALA A 104 -7.50 -6.21 13.45
N LEU A 105 -6.52 -5.68 12.71
CA LEU A 105 -6.66 -4.45 11.90
C LEU A 105 -7.85 -4.51 10.91
N PHE A 106 -8.05 -5.68 10.30
CA PHE A 106 -9.14 -5.92 9.35
C PHE A 106 -10.19 -6.86 9.93
N LEU A 107 -11.42 -6.35 10.05
CA LEU A 107 -12.58 -7.10 10.53
C LEU A 107 -13.52 -7.47 9.40
N ASN A 108 -14.23 -8.57 9.60
CA ASN A 108 -15.39 -8.97 8.81
C ASN A 108 -16.67 -8.28 9.33
N ALA A 109 -17.80 -8.45 8.65
CA ALA A 109 -19.06 -7.80 9.00
C ALA A 109 -19.61 -8.20 10.39
N ARG A 110 -19.18 -9.35 10.94
CA ARG A 110 -19.54 -9.84 12.28
C ARG A 110 -18.55 -9.40 13.35
N GLY A 111 -17.59 -8.54 13.01
CA GLY A 111 -16.57 -8.03 13.93
C GLY A 111 -15.37 -8.93 14.18
N GLY A 112 -15.39 -10.19 13.74
CA GLY A 112 -14.22 -11.08 13.81
C GLY A 112 -13.15 -10.72 12.78
N ARG A 113 -11.95 -11.31 12.90
CA ARG A 113 -10.85 -11.14 11.92
C ARG A 113 -11.31 -11.48 10.50
N LEU A 114 -10.88 -10.68 9.52
CA LEU A 114 -11.11 -10.95 8.11
C LEU A 114 -10.40 -12.24 7.66
N THR A 115 -11.06 -13.05 6.83
CA THR A 115 -10.44 -14.28 6.30
C THR A 115 -9.58 -13.98 5.08
N ALA A 116 -8.54 -14.79 4.85
CA ALA A 116 -7.72 -14.69 3.65
C ALA A 116 -8.53 -14.84 2.36
N ARG A 117 -9.57 -15.69 2.36
CA ARG A 117 -10.49 -15.84 1.22
C ARG A 117 -11.25 -14.55 0.93
N ALA A 118 -11.82 -13.90 1.95
CA ALA A 118 -12.54 -12.64 1.78
C ALA A 118 -11.60 -11.52 1.28
N ALA A 119 -10.40 -11.41 1.86
CA ALA A 119 -9.38 -10.48 1.39
C ALA A 119 -8.95 -10.76 -0.07
N GLY A 120 -8.81 -12.04 -0.44
CA GLY A 120 -8.55 -12.43 -1.83
C GLY A 120 -9.65 -12.01 -2.80
N GLY A 121 -10.92 -12.11 -2.38
CA GLY A 121 -12.06 -11.62 -3.16
C GLY A 121 -11.99 -10.11 -3.44
N ILE A 122 -11.61 -9.31 -2.44
CA ILE A 122 -11.42 -7.86 -2.60
C ILE A 122 -10.31 -7.57 -3.63
N LEU A 123 -9.20 -8.31 -3.57
CA LEU A 123 -8.10 -8.12 -4.52
C LEU A 123 -8.50 -8.51 -5.94
N ALA A 124 -9.28 -9.58 -6.10
CA ALA A 124 -9.83 -9.99 -7.38
C ALA A 124 -10.82 -8.95 -7.95
N GLU A 125 -11.65 -8.35 -7.10
CA GLU A 125 -12.55 -7.26 -7.49
C GLU A 125 -11.78 -6.04 -8.01
N ILE A 126 -10.74 -5.60 -7.28
CA ILE A 126 -9.87 -4.49 -7.70
C ILE A 126 -9.16 -4.82 -9.02
N ALA A 127 -8.69 -6.05 -9.19
CA ALA A 127 -8.07 -6.48 -10.44
C ALA A 127 -9.04 -6.43 -11.62
N ARG A 128 -10.28 -6.88 -11.41
CA ARG A 128 -11.35 -6.79 -12.41
C ARG A 128 -11.65 -5.33 -12.77
N MET A 129 -11.71 -4.43 -11.79
CA MET A 129 -11.87 -2.98 -12.02
C MET A 129 -10.73 -2.40 -12.86
N ALA A 130 -9.51 -2.93 -12.71
CA ALA A 130 -8.34 -2.53 -13.48
C ALA A 130 -8.25 -3.17 -14.89
N GLY A 131 -9.19 -4.06 -15.23
CA GLY A 131 -9.19 -4.81 -16.49
C GLY A 131 -8.03 -5.81 -16.57
N LEU A 132 -7.71 -6.47 -15.46
CA LEU A 132 -6.61 -7.42 -15.35
C LEU A 132 -7.13 -8.84 -15.12
N ASP A 133 -6.41 -9.83 -15.63
CA ASP A 133 -6.70 -11.24 -15.39
C ASP A 133 -6.12 -11.73 -14.05
N ASP A 134 -6.58 -12.91 -13.62
CA ASP A 134 -6.18 -13.52 -12.34
C ASP A 134 -4.67 -13.81 -12.26
N ALA A 135 -4.07 -14.17 -13.40
CA ALA A 135 -2.62 -14.37 -13.51
C ALA A 135 -1.87 -13.06 -13.22
N THR A 136 -2.31 -11.96 -13.84
CA THR A 136 -1.74 -10.63 -13.66
C THR A 136 -1.92 -10.14 -12.22
N THR A 137 -3.01 -10.51 -11.55
CA THR A 137 -3.25 -10.18 -10.13
C THR A 137 -2.24 -10.85 -9.21
N ALA A 138 -1.99 -12.16 -9.41
CA ALA A 138 -0.94 -12.86 -8.68
C ALA A 138 0.45 -12.26 -8.99
N HIS A 139 0.67 -11.83 -10.24
CA HIS A 139 1.87 -11.11 -10.64
C HIS A 139 1.96 -9.70 -10.03
N ILE A 140 0.86 -8.99 -9.80
CA ILE A 140 0.86 -7.68 -9.13
C ILE A 140 1.21 -7.79 -7.67
N LEU A 141 0.61 -8.75 -6.98
CA LEU A 141 0.80 -8.89 -5.53
C LEU A 141 2.17 -9.49 -5.18
N ARG A 142 2.81 -10.22 -6.11
CA ARG A 142 4.10 -10.91 -5.84
C ARG A 142 5.28 -10.43 -6.66
N HIS A 143 5.05 -9.85 -7.84
CA HIS A 143 6.10 -9.47 -8.79
C HIS A 143 6.18 -7.95 -9.05
N THR A 144 5.38 -7.12 -8.35
CA THR A 144 5.70 -5.68 -8.22
C THR A 144 6.75 -5.39 -7.15
N LEU A 145 7.61 -6.36 -6.87
CA LEU A 145 8.97 -6.06 -6.48
C LEU A 145 9.80 -5.87 -7.76
N ALA A 146 9.98 -4.62 -8.16
CA ALA A 146 11.11 -4.24 -8.99
C ALA A 146 11.50 -2.78 -8.72
N PRO A 147 12.78 -2.46 -8.54
CA PRO A 147 13.83 -3.11 -7.75
C PRO A 147 14.49 -2.10 -6.77
N ARG A 148 15.34 -2.59 -5.84
CA ARG A 148 16.27 -1.87 -4.93
C ARG A 148 15.74 -1.52 -3.52
N TRP A 149 15.85 -2.47 -2.58
CA TRP A 149 16.18 -2.17 -1.17
C TRP A 149 17.03 -3.24 -0.45
N PHE A 150 17.77 -4.10 -1.16
CA PHE A 150 18.85 -4.84 -0.49
C PHE A 150 20.17 -4.10 -0.59
N ALA A 151 20.57 -3.47 0.52
CA ALA A 151 21.89 -3.51 1.16
C ALA A 151 21.88 -2.44 2.28
N VAL A 152 21.70 -2.79 3.56
CA VAL A 152 22.73 -3.44 4.39
C VAL A 152 22.11 -4.34 5.48
N GLY A 153 22.52 -5.62 5.47
CA GLY A 153 22.91 -6.44 6.64
C GLY A 153 21.85 -6.98 7.63
N PRO A 154 21.99 -8.23 8.13
CA PRO A 154 21.35 -8.64 9.37
C PRO A 154 22.15 -8.04 10.53
N THR A 155 21.66 -6.95 11.14
CA THR A 155 22.36 -6.34 12.28
C THR A 155 21.41 -6.28 13.47
N TRP A 156 21.55 -7.27 14.34
CA TRP A 156 21.32 -7.09 15.77
C TRP A 156 22.12 -5.87 16.22
N SER A 157 21.47 -4.93 16.91
CA SER A 157 22.07 -3.75 17.54
C SER A 157 22.77 -2.74 16.60
N LEU A 158 22.23 -1.51 16.52
CA LEU A 158 22.92 -0.26 16.89
C LEU A 158 22.02 0.96 16.61
N SER A 159 22.21 1.99 17.45
CA SER A 159 21.46 3.24 17.54
C SER A 159 21.71 4.21 16.35
N PRO A 160 21.07 5.40 16.31
CA PRO A 160 20.69 6.06 15.06
C PRO A 160 21.83 6.85 14.41
N ARG A 161 21.84 6.86 13.07
CA ARG A 161 22.52 7.92 12.33
C ARG A 161 21.59 8.55 11.29
N SER A 162 21.57 9.87 11.36
CA SER A 162 20.97 10.89 10.51
C SER A 162 21.20 10.68 9.01
N SER A 163 20.19 10.91 8.18
CA SER A 163 20.07 12.12 7.35
C SER A 163 18.89 11.99 6.38
N ASP A 164 18.14 13.08 6.27
CA ASP A 164 17.02 13.24 5.36
C ASP A 164 17.47 13.17 3.90
N SER A 165 16.85 12.27 3.11
CA SER A 165 16.59 12.48 1.68
C SER A 165 15.85 11.26 1.11
N TRP A 166 14.54 11.39 0.93
CA TRP A 166 13.81 10.56 -0.02
C TRP A 166 13.99 11.17 -1.41
N PRO A 167 14.25 10.39 -2.48
CA PRO A 167 14.23 10.91 -3.83
C PRO A 167 12.79 11.35 -4.18
N VAL A 168 12.67 12.56 -4.72
CA VAL A 168 11.42 13.12 -5.20
C VAL A 168 10.98 12.32 -6.43
N TYR A 169 9.88 11.58 -6.35
CA TYR A 169 9.27 11.00 -7.56
C TYR A 169 8.50 12.12 -8.28
N PRO A 170 8.70 12.30 -9.61
CA PRO A 170 7.91 13.24 -10.38
C PRO A 170 6.47 12.71 -10.45
N TYR A 171 5.57 13.39 -9.74
CA TYR A 171 4.14 13.24 -9.93
C TYR A 171 3.85 13.72 -11.36
N LEU A 172 3.28 12.85 -12.20
CA LEU A 172 2.71 13.27 -13.49
C LEU A 172 1.58 14.29 -13.19
N GLY A 173 1.78 15.52 -13.67
CA GLY A 173 0.84 16.65 -13.60
C GLY A 173 -0.49 16.37 -14.34
N SER A 174 -1.46 17.29 -14.37
CA SER A 174 -1.29 18.74 -14.52
C SER A 174 -2.60 19.48 -14.21
N GLY A 175 -2.50 20.76 -13.87
CA GLY A 175 -3.52 21.77 -14.17
C GLY A 175 -2.82 22.99 -14.80
N PRO A 176 -3.37 23.63 -15.85
CA PRO A 176 -2.65 24.60 -16.66
C PRO A 176 -2.42 25.93 -15.92
N GLU A 177 -1.24 26.48 -16.16
CA GLU A 177 -0.81 27.83 -15.86
C GLU A 177 -1.68 28.83 -16.64
N THR A 178 -2.64 29.47 -15.97
CA THR A 178 -3.24 30.72 -16.45
C THR A 178 -2.40 31.87 -15.90
N ARG A 179 -1.57 32.45 -16.76
CA ARG A 179 -0.98 33.78 -16.56
C ARG A 179 -2.11 34.79 -16.51
N GLU A 180 -2.29 35.45 -15.38
CA GLU A 180 -3.05 36.70 -15.32
C GLU A 180 -2.21 37.83 -15.95
N PRO A 181 -2.77 38.65 -16.83
CA PRO A 181 -2.06 39.80 -17.38
C PRO A 181 -1.94 40.91 -16.33
N HIS A 182 -0.71 41.39 -16.12
CA HIS A 182 -0.40 42.63 -15.42
C HIS A 182 -1.19 43.78 -16.06
N SER A 183 -2.13 44.35 -15.31
CA SER A 183 -2.73 45.66 -15.59
C SER A 183 -1.88 46.74 -14.91
N ASP A 184 -1.06 47.42 -15.68
CA ASP A 184 -0.57 48.76 -15.33
C ASP A 184 -1.73 49.74 -15.43
N SER A 185 -2.05 50.42 -14.33
CA SER A 185 -2.80 51.68 -14.30
C SER A 185 -2.59 52.38 -12.96
N VAL A 186 -1.69 53.36 -12.99
CA VAL A 186 -1.91 54.75 -12.55
C VAL A 186 -2.88 54.96 -11.39
N ASN A 187 -2.37 55.44 -10.25
CA ASN A 187 -2.95 56.63 -9.62
C ASN A 187 -2.00 57.33 -8.63
N GLN A 188 -1.92 58.66 -8.81
CA GLN A 188 -1.40 59.71 -7.92
C GLN A 188 0.11 59.93 -7.83
#